data_AF-A0A0N4TA65-F1
#
_entry.id   AF-A0A0N4TA65-F1
#
_cell.length_a   1.000
_cell.length_b   1.000
_cell.length_c   1.000
_cell.angle_alpha   90.00
_cell.angle_beta   90.00
_cell.angle_gamma   90.00
#
_symmetry.space_group_name_H-M   'P 1'
#
loop_
_entity.id
_entity.type
_entity.pdbx_description
1 polymer ?
#
loop_
_entity_poly.entity_id
_entity_poly.type
_entity_poly.pdbx_seq_one_letter_code
_entity_poly.pdbx_strand_id
1 'polypeptide(L)'
;EEFDQVQLKSGAKGILSFIAQARDWESEGEYIRAIQCYLKVKDSETADTDTVVNALKRAGELAIKFLSDDVTSAIVDEIAEIFIHLKRFIEAAELFLASNQPDNAIKAFLLGGQWSKAKKLAMEFVPDLADFVDEKYRESLKQQGRLGELMDVDIVSAIDALLEHGQWEKALEIAHQQKVSY
;
A
#
# COMPACT_ATOMS: atom_id res chain seq x y z
N GLU A 1 -44.84 -6.61 1.20
CA GLU A 1 -44.05 -6.97 0.01
C GLU A 1 -44.18 -5.85 -1.01
N GLU A 2 -43.46 -4.74 -0.77
CA GLU A 2 -43.43 -3.56 -1.64
C GLU A 2 -41.97 -3.09 -1.72
N PHE A 3 -41.10 -3.86 -2.37
CA PHE A 3 -39.75 -3.42 -2.71
C PHE A 3 -39.31 -4.02 -4.05
N ASP A 4 -40.22 -4.03 -5.01
CA ASP A 4 -39.89 -4.28 -6.41
C ASP A 4 -39.98 -2.98 -7.20
N GLN A 5 -38.97 -2.78 -8.06
CA GLN A 5 -38.84 -1.72 -9.07
C GLN A 5 -38.30 -0.36 -8.61
N VAL A 6 -37.12 -0.33 -8.02
CA VAL A 6 -36.20 0.78 -8.31
C VAL A 6 -35.56 0.51 -9.68
N GLN A 7 -36.14 1.17 -10.67
CA GLN A 7 -35.72 1.30 -12.06
C GLN A 7 -34.23 1.04 -12.30
N LEU A 8 -33.93 -0.11 -12.91
CA LEU A 8 -32.76 -0.27 -13.77
C LEU A 8 -32.95 0.62 -15.00
N LYS A 9 -32.70 1.92 -14.85
CA LYS A 9 -32.51 2.82 -15.99
C LYS A 9 -31.12 2.55 -16.55
N SER A 10 -31.10 1.56 -17.44
CA SER A 10 -29.99 1.21 -18.32
C SER A 10 -29.56 2.43 -19.15
N GLY A 11 -28.25 2.70 -19.18
CA GLY A 11 -27.67 3.73 -20.05
C GLY A 11 -26.17 4.01 -19.88
N ALA A 12 -25.53 3.61 -18.78
CA ALA A 12 -24.08 3.74 -18.61
C ALA A 12 -23.49 2.43 -18.07
N LYS A 13 -22.52 1.89 -18.80
CA LYS A 13 -21.77 0.64 -18.55
C LYS A 13 -21.61 0.35 -17.04
N GLY A 14 -21.94 -0.87 -16.63
CA GLY A 14 -22.20 -1.34 -15.25
C GLY A 14 -21.46 -0.69 -14.08
N ILE A 15 -20.19 -0.32 -14.22
CA ILE A 15 -19.42 0.37 -13.16
C ILE A 15 -19.91 1.80 -12.92
N LEU A 16 -20.17 2.55 -14.00
CA LEU A 16 -20.59 3.95 -13.89
C LEU A 16 -21.96 4.06 -13.23
N SER A 17 -22.84 3.07 -13.41
CA SER A 17 -24.10 3.02 -12.68
C SER A 17 -23.90 2.80 -11.19
N PHE A 18 -22.95 1.96 -10.76
CA PHE A 18 -22.67 1.78 -9.33
C PHE A 18 -22.07 3.05 -8.72
N ILE A 19 -21.18 3.74 -9.43
CA ILE A 19 -20.60 5.01 -8.99
C ILE A 19 -21.66 6.11 -8.90
N ALA A 20 -22.56 6.20 -9.89
CA ALA A 20 -23.66 7.16 -9.86
C ALA A 20 -24.59 6.90 -8.67
N GLN A 21 -25.01 5.64 -8.49
CA GLN A 21 -25.85 5.24 -7.36
C GLN A 21 -25.18 5.52 -6.01
N ALA A 22 -23.87 5.26 -5.90
CA ALA A 22 -23.12 5.56 -4.68
C ALA A 22 -23.14 7.07 -4.35
N ARG A 23 -23.02 7.94 -5.35
CA ARG A 23 -23.10 9.40 -5.18
C ARG A 23 -24.48 9.86 -4.75
N ASP A 24 -25.53 9.24 -5.30
CA ASP A 24 -26.91 9.55 -4.90
C ASP A 24 -27.09 9.23 -3.40
N TRP A 25 -26.69 8.02 -2.96
CA TRP A 25 -26.71 7.65 -1.54
C TRP A 25 -25.84 8.54 -0.67
N GLU A 26 -24.67 8.96 -1.16
CA GLU A 26 -23.79 9.90 -0.46
C GLU A 26 -24.48 11.26 -0.23
N SER A 27 -25.23 11.76 -1.22
CA SER A 27 -25.98 13.02 -1.13
C SER A 27 -27.16 12.94 -0.17
N GLU A 28 -27.73 11.75 0.00
CA GLU A 28 -28.80 11.46 0.97
C GLU A 28 -28.27 11.23 2.39
N GLY A 29 -26.95 11.10 2.58
CA GLY A 29 -26.31 10.80 3.87
C GLY A 29 -26.30 9.31 4.24
N GLU A 30 -26.69 8.44 3.32
CA GLU A 30 -26.72 6.98 3.50
C GLU A 30 -25.35 6.36 3.19
N TYR A 31 -24.35 6.67 4.02
CA TYR A 31 -22.94 6.36 3.74
C TYR A 31 -22.64 4.86 3.62
N ILE A 32 -23.28 4.00 4.42
CA ILE A 32 -23.08 2.54 4.35
C ILE A 32 -23.51 2.02 2.97
N ARG A 33 -24.65 2.49 2.45
CA ARG A 33 -25.14 2.09 1.12
C ARG A 33 -24.24 2.63 0.01
N ALA A 34 -23.79 3.88 0.15
CA ALA A 34 -22.83 4.48 -0.78
C ALA A 34 -21.54 3.64 -0.88
N ILE A 35 -20.96 3.25 0.26
CA ILE A 35 -19.75 2.42 0.33
C ILE A 35 -19.98 1.05 -0.32
N GLN A 36 -21.09 0.39 -0.01
CA GLN A 36 -21.43 -0.90 -0.64
C GLN A 36 -21.55 -0.79 -2.17
N CYS A 37 -22.12 0.31 -2.68
CA CYS A 37 -22.18 0.57 -4.11
C CYS A 37 -20.78 0.80 -4.71
N TYR A 38 -19.90 1.55 -4.03
CA TYR A 38 -18.51 1.72 -4.48
C TYR A 38 -17.72 0.41 -4.47
N LEU A 39 -17.90 -0.45 -3.47
CA LEU A 39 -17.21 -1.74 -3.38
C LEU A 39 -17.58 -2.68 -4.54
N LYS A 40 -18.82 -2.63 -5.05
CA LYS A 40 -19.25 -3.42 -6.21
C LYS A 40 -18.49 -3.12 -7.50
N VAL A 41 -17.77 -1.99 -7.56
CA VAL A 41 -16.92 -1.65 -8.71
C VAL A 41 -15.78 -2.65 -8.88
N LYS A 42 -15.33 -3.30 -7.80
CA LYS A 42 -14.24 -4.29 -7.82
C LYS A 42 -14.54 -5.53 -8.65
N ASP A 43 -15.81 -5.92 -8.75
CA ASP A 43 -16.25 -7.16 -9.40
C ASP A 43 -16.41 -7.01 -10.92
N SER A 44 -16.09 -5.83 -11.48
CA SER A 44 -16.28 -5.59 -12.91
C SER A 44 -15.03 -5.86 -13.73
N GLU A 45 -15.11 -6.86 -14.61
CA GLU A 45 -14.05 -7.23 -15.56
C GLU A 45 -13.74 -6.17 -16.62
N THR A 46 -14.60 -5.16 -16.77
CA THR A 46 -14.50 -4.13 -17.84
C THR A 46 -13.98 -2.79 -17.36
N ALA A 47 -13.61 -2.68 -16.08
CA ALA A 47 -13.24 -1.41 -15.47
C ALA A 47 -11.80 -1.01 -15.81
N ASP A 48 -11.60 0.28 -16.08
CA ASP A 48 -10.28 0.88 -16.00
C ASP A 48 -9.82 0.85 -14.52
N THR A 49 -8.58 0.42 -14.30
CA THR A 49 -7.96 0.32 -12.98
C THR A 49 -8.05 1.64 -12.22
N ASP A 50 -7.84 2.78 -12.88
CA ASP A 50 -7.88 4.08 -12.20
C ASP A 50 -9.31 4.47 -11.79
N THR A 51 -10.32 4.03 -12.53
CA THR A 51 -11.73 4.24 -12.13
C THR A 51 -12.08 3.42 -10.90
N VAL A 52 -11.62 2.17 -10.83
CA VAL A 52 -11.79 1.32 -9.63
C VAL A 52 -11.09 1.96 -8.44
N VAL A 53 -9.83 2.37 -8.59
CA VAL A 53 -9.04 2.99 -7.53
C VAL A 53 -9.72 4.25 -7.00
N ASN A 54 -10.18 5.14 -7.87
CA ASN A 54 -10.86 6.37 -7.45
C ASN A 54 -12.19 6.10 -6.73
N ALA A 55 -12.97 5.13 -7.19
CA ALA A 55 -14.21 4.73 -6.53
C ALA A 55 -13.96 4.17 -5.12
N LEU A 56 -12.99 3.28 -4.99
CA LEU A 56 -12.63 2.66 -3.71
C LEU A 56 -11.95 3.64 -2.74
N LYS A 57 -11.14 4.58 -3.24
CA LYS A 57 -10.63 5.69 -2.42
C LYS A 57 -11.77 6.48 -1.79
N ARG A 58 -12.80 6.79 -2.57
CA ARG A 58 -13.98 7.48 -2.05
C ARG A 58 -14.71 6.66 -0.99
N ALA A 59 -14.85 5.35 -1.21
CA ALA A 59 -15.44 4.45 -0.22
C ALA A 59 -14.68 4.47 1.11
N GLY A 60 -13.35 4.39 1.07
CA GLY A 60 -12.52 4.44 2.28
C GLY A 60 -12.60 5.78 3.01
N GLU A 61 -12.60 6.90 2.28
CA GLU A 61 -12.80 8.24 2.87
C GLU A 61 -14.14 8.35 3.60
N LEU A 62 -15.22 7.82 3.00
CA LEU A 62 -16.55 7.81 3.63
C LEU A 62 -16.56 6.92 4.87
N ALA A 63 -15.90 5.76 4.81
CA ALA A 63 -15.79 4.86 5.96
C ALA A 63 -15.09 5.56 7.14
N ILE A 64 -13.90 6.11 6.90
CA ILE A 64 -13.09 6.81 7.92
C ILE A 64 -13.84 7.99 8.53
N LYS A 65 -14.61 8.72 7.72
CA LYS A 65 -15.27 9.95 8.19
C LYS A 65 -16.58 9.70 8.94
N PHE A 66 -17.34 8.67 8.57
CA PHE A 66 -18.73 8.53 8.99
C PHE A 66 -19.06 7.22 9.70
N LEU A 67 -18.17 6.22 9.69
CA LEU A 67 -18.39 4.93 10.33
C LEU A 67 -17.54 4.78 11.60
N SER A 68 -17.88 3.80 12.42
CA SER A 68 -17.11 3.41 13.60
C SER A 68 -15.82 2.69 13.21
N ASP A 69 -14.78 2.83 14.04
CA ASP A 69 -13.45 2.27 13.82
C ASP A 69 -13.45 0.78 13.42
N ASP A 70 -14.25 -0.06 14.08
CA ASP A 70 -14.34 -1.50 13.76
C ASP A 70 -14.80 -1.77 12.32
N VAL A 71 -15.80 -1.01 11.86
CA VAL A 71 -16.38 -1.15 10.52
C VAL A 71 -15.43 -0.53 9.49
N THR A 72 -14.84 0.62 9.84
CA THR A 72 -13.83 1.30 9.01
C THR A 72 -12.64 0.39 8.76
N SER A 73 -12.12 -0.30 9.78
CA SER A 73 -11.00 -1.23 9.64
C SER A 73 -11.30 -2.31 8.61
N ALA A 74 -12.44 -2.99 8.73
CA ALA A 74 -12.81 -4.07 7.82
C ALA A 74 -12.94 -3.59 6.37
N ILE A 75 -13.54 -2.41 6.15
CA ILE A 75 -13.70 -1.82 4.81
C ILE A 75 -12.34 -1.41 4.24
N VAL A 76 -11.47 -0.81 5.06
CA VAL A 76 -10.13 -0.40 4.62
C VAL A 76 -9.27 -1.59 4.29
N ASP A 77 -9.31 -2.66 5.09
CA ASP A 77 -8.57 -3.90 4.84
C ASP A 77 -8.98 -4.50 3.47
N GLU A 78 -10.28 -4.57 3.20
CA GLU A 78 -10.82 -5.06 1.92
C GLU A 78 -10.37 -4.19 0.73
N ILE A 79 -10.45 -2.86 0.86
CA ILE A 79 -10.02 -1.94 -0.21
C ILE A 79 -8.52 -2.02 -0.44
N ALA A 80 -7.73 -2.09 0.64
CA ALA A 80 -6.28 -2.13 0.56
C ALA A 80 -5.78 -3.43 -0.08
N GLU A 81 -6.42 -4.57 0.19
CA GLU A 81 -6.13 -5.85 -0.47
C GLU A 81 -6.31 -5.72 -1.99
N ILE A 82 -7.39 -5.08 -2.44
CA ILE A 82 -7.63 -4.81 -3.87
C ILE A 82 -6.52 -3.92 -4.44
N PHE A 83 -6.12 -2.85 -3.74
CA PHE A 83 -5.04 -1.97 -4.19
C PHE A 83 -3.71 -2.71 -4.29
N ILE A 84 -3.39 -3.59 -3.35
CA ILE A 84 -2.19 -4.43 -3.39
C ILE A 84 -2.21 -5.36 -4.62
N HIS A 85 -3.35 -6.00 -4.91
CA HIS A 85 -3.51 -6.81 -6.13
C HIS A 85 -3.32 -6.00 -7.42
N LEU A 86 -3.78 -4.74 -7.43
CA LEU A 86 -3.60 -3.80 -8.54
C LEU A 86 -2.21 -3.13 -8.56
N LYS A 87 -1.30 -3.51 -7.66
CA LYS A 87 0.04 -2.93 -7.47
C LYS A 87 0.02 -1.43 -7.15
N ARG A 88 -1.07 -0.93 -6.58
CA ARG A 88 -1.29 0.45 -6.08
C ARG A 88 -0.89 0.54 -4.60
N PHE A 89 0.38 0.24 -4.33
CA PHE A 89 0.88 0.09 -2.95
C PHE A 89 0.90 1.40 -2.15
N ILE A 90 1.11 2.53 -2.83
CA ILE A 90 1.14 3.85 -2.18
C ILE A 90 -0.27 4.21 -1.71
N GLU A 91 -1.27 3.99 -2.57
CA GLU A 91 -2.67 4.24 -2.27
C GLU A 91 -3.16 3.35 -1.12
N ALA A 92 -2.74 2.08 -1.07
CA ALA A 92 -3.04 1.19 0.05
C ALA A 92 -2.44 1.72 1.36
N ALA A 93 -1.17 2.14 1.33
CA ALA A 93 -0.50 2.67 2.51
C ALA A 93 -1.12 3.96 3.03
N GLU A 94 -1.48 4.90 2.14
CA GLU A 94 -2.16 6.14 2.50
C GLU A 94 -3.52 5.88 3.15
N LEU A 95 -4.28 4.88 2.65
CA LEU A 95 -5.56 4.49 3.23
C LEU A 95 -5.42 3.89 4.64
N PHE A 96 -4.40 3.03 4.85
CA PHE A 96 -4.08 2.50 6.17
C PHE A 96 -3.68 3.60 7.16
N LEU A 97 -2.90 4.59 6.71
CA LEU A 97 -2.55 5.73 7.57
C LEU A 97 -3.76 6.56 7.94
N ALA A 98 -4.66 6.82 6.98
CA ALA A 98 -5.87 7.60 7.23
C ALA A 98 -6.84 6.89 8.20
N SER A 99 -6.76 5.57 8.32
CA SER A 99 -7.52 4.75 9.27
C SER A 99 -6.75 4.38 10.55
N ASN A 100 -5.62 5.05 10.81
CA ASN A 100 -4.79 4.86 12.00
C ASN A 100 -4.22 3.43 12.14
N GLN A 101 -3.82 2.81 11.03
CA GLN A 101 -3.19 1.50 10.96
C GLN A 101 -1.73 1.56 10.44
N PRO A 102 -0.78 2.11 11.22
CA PRO A 102 0.58 2.32 10.74
C PRO A 102 1.31 1.02 10.39
N ASP A 103 1.06 -0.09 11.10
CA ASP A 103 1.67 -1.39 10.83
C ASP A 103 1.38 -1.88 9.40
N ASN A 104 0.12 -1.77 8.98
CA ASN A 104 -0.32 -2.20 7.65
C ASN A 104 0.18 -1.24 6.57
N ALA A 105 0.24 0.07 6.86
CA ALA A 105 0.85 1.05 5.97
C ALA A 105 2.34 0.77 5.71
N ILE A 106 3.11 0.41 6.74
CA ILE A 106 4.54 0.02 6.61
C ILE A 106 4.66 -1.18 5.67
N LYS A 107 3.86 -2.24 5.88
CA LYS A 107 3.87 -3.43 5.02
C LYS A 107 3.54 -3.09 3.56
N ALA A 108 2.53 -2.25 3.33
CA ALA A 108 2.18 -1.80 1.99
C ALA A 108 3.32 -1.01 1.32
N PHE A 109 3.99 -0.10 2.06
CA PHE A 109 5.16 0.61 1.53
C PHE A 109 6.33 -0.33 1.20
N LEU A 110 6.57 -1.36 2.02
CA LEU A 110 7.59 -2.38 1.75
C LEU A 110 7.30 -3.13 0.44
N LEU A 111 6.05 -3.54 0.21
CA LEU A 111 5.63 -4.18 -1.05
C LEU A 111 5.82 -3.27 -2.26
N GLY A 112 5.61 -1.96 -2.08
CA GLY A 112 5.86 -0.95 -3.11
C GLY A 112 7.31 -0.50 -3.28
N GLY A 113 8.26 -1.09 -2.54
CA GLY A 113 9.67 -0.70 -2.56
C GLY A 113 9.92 0.72 -2.04
N GLN A 114 9.00 1.27 -1.25
CA GLN A 114 9.08 2.62 -0.67
C GLN A 114 9.82 2.60 0.68
N TRP A 115 11.08 2.12 0.66
CA TRP A 115 11.88 1.84 1.86
C TRP A 115 12.02 3.05 2.80
N SER A 116 12.33 4.22 2.26
CA SER A 116 12.51 5.44 3.07
C SER A 116 11.22 5.88 3.74
N LYS A 117 10.06 5.73 3.08
CA LYS A 117 8.75 6.04 3.66
C LYS A 117 8.39 5.01 4.74
N ALA A 118 8.60 3.73 4.47
CA ALA A 118 8.39 2.65 5.44
C ALA A 118 9.24 2.84 6.70
N LYS A 119 10.53 3.14 6.55
CA LYS A 119 11.46 3.33 7.68
C LYS A 119 11.09 4.54 8.52
N LYS A 120 10.81 5.67 7.88
CA LYS A 120 10.39 6.89 8.60
C LYS A 120 9.13 6.62 9.42
N LEU A 121 8.15 5.96 8.81
CA LEU A 121 6.90 5.64 9.46
C LEU A 121 7.08 4.65 10.62
N ALA A 122 7.92 3.62 10.44
CA ALA A 122 8.27 2.70 11.52
C ALA A 122 8.94 3.43 12.69
N MET A 123 9.93 4.28 12.43
CA MET A 123 10.60 5.05 13.50
C MET A 123 9.64 5.97 14.27
N GLU A 124 8.62 6.53 13.60
CA GLU A 124 7.70 7.49 14.21
C GLU A 124 6.55 6.81 14.97
N PHE A 125 6.00 5.71 14.46
CA PHE A 125 4.77 5.10 14.99
C PHE A 125 4.96 3.67 15.50
N VAL A 126 5.89 2.89 14.94
CA VAL A 126 6.10 1.49 15.30
C VAL A 126 7.60 1.16 15.35
N PRO A 127 8.33 1.63 16.38
CA PRO A 127 9.79 1.48 16.44
C PRO A 127 10.25 0.03 16.35
N ASP A 128 9.44 -0.90 16.86
CA ASP A 128 9.69 -2.34 16.82
C ASP A 128 9.79 -2.90 15.39
N LEU A 129 9.17 -2.23 14.40
CA LEU A 129 9.26 -2.61 12.98
C LEU A 129 10.42 -1.95 12.25
N ALA A 130 11.13 -0.98 12.84
CA ALA A 130 12.19 -0.26 12.14
C ALA A 130 13.36 -1.18 11.74
N ASP A 131 13.79 -2.05 12.66
CA ASP A 131 14.85 -3.03 12.40
C ASP A 131 14.43 -4.05 11.31
N PHE A 132 13.16 -4.46 11.33
CA PHE A 132 12.60 -5.35 10.31
C PHE A 132 12.58 -4.70 8.92
N VAL A 133 12.24 -3.42 8.84
CA VAL A 133 12.26 -2.64 7.59
C VAL A 133 13.69 -2.55 7.05
N ASP A 134 14.67 -2.28 7.92
CA ASP A 134 16.08 -2.20 7.53
C ASP A 134 16.61 -3.56 7.02
N GLU A 135 16.28 -4.65 7.70
CA GLU A 135 16.64 -6.00 7.24
C GLU A 135 16.06 -6.29 5.86
N LYS A 136 14.78 -5.99 5.64
CA LYS A 136 14.11 -6.21 4.34
C LYS A 136 14.68 -5.32 3.24
N TYR A 137 15.08 -4.09 3.56
CA TYR A 137 15.73 -3.22 2.59
C TYR A 137 17.10 -3.76 2.17
N ARG A 138 17.94 -4.19 3.13
CA ARG A 138 19.24 -4.81 2.84
C ARG A 138 19.10 -6.07 1.98
N GLU A 139 18.16 -6.95 2.32
CA GLU A 139 17.87 -8.16 1.55
C GLU A 139 17.50 -7.81 0.10
N SER A 140 16.65 -6.78 -0.09
CA SER A 140 16.26 -6.32 -1.42
C SER A 140 17.44 -5.75 -2.22
N LEU A 141 18.33 -4.97 -1.59
CA LEU A 141 19.52 -4.43 -2.23
C LEU A 141 20.50 -5.53 -2.67
N LYS A 142 20.69 -6.57 -1.84
CA LYS A 142 21.48 -7.76 -2.19
C LYS A 142 20.89 -8.46 -3.42
N GLN A 143 19.59 -8.74 -3.42
CA GLN A 143 18.91 -9.42 -4.52
C GLN A 143 18.94 -8.62 -5.83
N GLN A 144 18.88 -7.28 -5.76
CA GLN A 144 18.96 -6.39 -6.92
C GLN A 144 20.39 -6.11 -7.38
N GLY A 145 21.41 -6.58 -6.64
CA GLY A 145 22.81 -6.28 -6.92
C GLY A 145 23.18 -4.79 -6.77
N ARG A 146 22.39 -4.02 -6.00
CA ARG A 146 22.60 -2.58 -5.76
C ARG A 146 23.65 -2.37 -4.67
N LEU A 147 24.86 -2.84 -4.93
CA LEU A 147 25.97 -2.86 -3.97
C LEU A 147 26.35 -1.46 -3.48
N GLY A 148 26.25 -0.42 -4.31
CA GLY A 148 26.57 0.96 -3.90
C GLY A 148 25.71 1.45 -2.73
N GLU A 149 24.38 1.31 -2.85
CA GLU A 149 23.46 1.67 -1.77
C GLU A 149 23.56 0.72 -0.57
N LEU A 150 23.89 -0.55 -0.82
CA LEU A 150 24.13 -1.48 0.27
C LEU A 150 25.37 -1.09 1.08
N MET A 151 26.42 -0.57 0.44
CA MET A 151 27.63 -0.10 1.13
C MET A 151 27.34 1.08 2.06
N ASP A 152 26.45 1.99 1.63
CA ASP A 152 26.07 3.16 2.44
C ASP A 152 25.25 2.77 3.68
N VAL A 153 24.45 1.70 3.58
CA VAL A 153 23.56 1.25 4.67
C VAL A 153 24.23 0.20 5.56
N ASP A 154 24.93 -0.75 4.95
CA ASP A 154 25.59 -1.89 5.60
C ASP A 154 26.77 -2.40 4.76
N ILE A 155 27.93 -1.77 5.00
CA ILE A 155 29.19 -2.08 4.33
C ILE A 155 29.63 -3.54 4.51
N VAL A 156 29.29 -4.19 5.64
CA VAL A 156 29.66 -5.58 5.91
C VAL A 156 28.86 -6.50 4.99
N SER A 157 27.54 -6.31 4.94
CA SER A 157 26.66 -7.00 4.00
C SER A 157 27.06 -6.78 2.53
N ALA A 158 27.58 -5.59 2.19
CA ALA A 158 28.07 -5.30 0.85
C ALA A 158 29.39 -6.01 0.52
N ILE A 159 30.32 -6.08 1.49
CA ILE A 159 31.56 -6.86 1.36
C ILE A 159 31.22 -8.34 1.13
N ASP A 160 30.34 -8.92 1.93
CA ASP A 160 29.92 -10.33 1.77
C ASP A 160 29.37 -10.59 0.36
N ALA A 161 28.51 -9.70 -0.14
CA ALA A 161 27.97 -9.81 -1.49
C ALA A 161 29.06 -9.66 -2.59
N LEU A 162 30.06 -8.79 -2.40
CA LEU A 162 31.20 -8.66 -3.31
C LEU A 162 32.06 -9.93 -3.35
N LEU A 163 32.26 -10.59 -2.20
CA LEU A 163 32.99 -11.85 -2.10
C LEU A 163 32.25 -12.98 -2.84
N GLU A 164 30.92 -13.07 -2.68
CA GLU A 164 30.08 -14.04 -3.41
C GLU A 164 30.13 -13.84 -4.93
N HIS A 165 30.18 -12.58 -5.38
CA HIS A 165 30.33 -12.24 -6.79
C HIS A 165 31.78 -12.35 -7.32
N GLY A 166 32.73 -12.80 -6.50
CA GLY A 166 34.13 -12.98 -6.88
C GLY A 166 34.91 -11.67 -7.08
N GLN A 167 34.38 -10.54 -6.61
CA GLN A 167 35.04 -9.22 -6.67
C GLN A 167 35.96 -9.00 -5.47
N TRP A 168 36.88 -9.93 -5.23
CA TRP A 168 37.76 -9.98 -4.06
C TRP A 168 38.61 -8.71 -3.87
N GLU A 169 39.12 -8.13 -4.95
CA GLU A 169 39.96 -6.92 -4.90
C GLU A 169 39.20 -5.72 -4.33
N LYS A 170 37.97 -5.48 -4.80
CA LYS A 170 37.11 -4.41 -4.29
C LYS A 170 36.67 -4.67 -2.86
N ALA A 171 36.33 -5.92 -2.53
CA ALA A 171 35.95 -6.30 -1.17
C ALA A 171 37.08 -6.01 -0.16
N LEU A 172 38.33 -6.34 -0.52
CA LEU A 172 39.50 -6.04 0.29
C LEU A 172 39.79 -4.54 0.40
N GLU A 173 39.65 -3.80 -0.69
CA GLU A 173 39.84 -2.34 -0.69
C GLU A 173 38.86 -1.66 0.27
N ILE A 174 37.58 -2.01 0.18
CA ILE A 174 36.51 -1.47 1.03
C ILE A 174 36.72 -1.86 2.49
N ALA A 175 37.04 -3.13 2.78
CA ALA A 175 37.33 -3.58 4.13
C ALA A 175 38.56 -2.88 4.74
N HIS A 176 39.57 -2.58 3.92
CA HIS A 176 40.75 -1.85 4.36
C HIS A 176 40.42 -0.38 4.69
N GLN A 177 39.64 0.29 3.84
CA GLN A 177 39.16 1.66 4.09
C GLN A 177 38.30 1.76 5.36
N GLN A 178 37.47 0.74 5.62
CA GLN A 178 36.68 0.66 6.86
C GLN A 178 37.59 0.61 8.10
N LYS A 179 38.63 -0.24 8.09
CA LYS A 179 39.53 -0.42 9.24
C LYS A 179 40.35 0.83 9.57
N VAL A 180 40.61 1.69 8.57
CA VAL A 180 41.36 2.96 8.76
C VAL A 180 40.45 4.07 9.31
N SER A 181 39.13 3.93 9.20
CA SER A 181 38.16 4.95 9.64
C SER A 181 37.69 4.79 11.09
N TYR A 182 38.14 3.75 11.80
CA TYR A 182 37.90 3.49 13.23
C TYR A 182 39.20 3.66 14.03
#